data_AF-L5MD90-F1
#
_entry.id   AF-L5MD90-F1
#
_cell.length_a   1.000
_cell.length_b   1.000
_cell.length_c   1.000
_cell.angle_alpha   90.00
_cell.angle_beta   90.00
_cell.angle_gamma   90.00
#
_symmetry.space_group_name_H-M   'P 1'
#
loop_
_entity.id
_entity.type
_entity.pdbx_description
1 polymer ?
#
loop_
_entity_poly.entity_id
_entity_poly.type
_entity_poly.pdbx_seq_one_letter_code
_entity_poly.pdbx_strand_id
1 'polypeptide(L)'
;MTSIDIIDLLKALIRKAKGASKAVMALLKTLSLLLLSLLTLLGLGLVQPSYGQPMYQRFQRQHVDPTVTGGNNSYCNKTMQTQGMTRHTCKQFNTFIHENIGTINNICRARTIPCKNRQR
;
A
#
# COMPACT_ATOMS: atom_id res chain seq x y z
N MET A 1 21.33 -5.73 30.10
CA MET A 1 22.20 -6.48 29.17
C MET A 1 23.04 -5.45 28.44
N THR A 2 24.32 -5.34 28.80
CA THR A 2 25.21 -4.30 28.27
C THR A 2 25.79 -4.72 26.92
N SER A 3 26.32 -3.78 26.13
CA SER A 3 26.97 -4.12 24.84
C SER A 3 28.16 -5.08 25.00
N ILE A 4 28.77 -5.12 26.19
CA ILE A 4 29.90 -5.99 26.51
C ILE A 4 29.44 -7.46 26.62
N ASP A 5 28.30 -7.70 27.28
CA ASP A 5 27.72 -9.04 27.44
C ASP A 5 27.38 -9.70 26.10
N ILE A 6 26.90 -8.90 25.13
CA ILE A 6 26.55 -9.38 23.78
C ILE A 6 27.82 -9.77 23.00
N ILE A 7 28.89 -8.98 23.10
CA ILE A 7 30.16 -9.25 22.41
C ILE A 7 30.82 -10.52 22.97
N ASP A 8 30.80 -10.72 24.28
CA ASP A 8 31.38 -11.92 24.90
C ASP A 8 30.57 -13.18 24.58
N LEU A 9 29.25 -13.06 24.49
CA LEU A 9 28.38 -14.15 24.01
C LEU A 9 28.66 -14.50 22.54
N LEU A 10 28.81 -13.49 21.66
CA LEU A 10 29.20 -13.70 20.26
C LEU A 10 30.56 -14.37 20.14
N LYS A 11 31.57 -13.93 20.91
CA LYS A 11 32.90 -14.54 20.94
C LYS A 11 32.86 -15.99 21.46
N ALA A 12 32.01 -16.29 22.45
CA ALA A 12 31.83 -17.65 22.96
C ALA A 12 31.18 -18.57 21.90
N LEU A 13 30.17 -18.09 21.18
CA LEU A 13 29.52 -18.82 20.10
C LEU A 13 30.48 -19.09 18.93
N ILE A 14 31.29 -18.10 18.54
CA ILE A 14 32.32 -18.25 17.49
C ILE A 14 33.39 -19.27 17.90
N ARG A 15 33.85 -19.25 19.17
CA ARG A 15 34.81 -20.23 19.69
C ARG A 15 34.24 -21.64 19.71
N LYS A 16 32.97 -21.81 20.11
CA LYS A 16 32.27 -23.10 20.12
C LYS A 16 32.11 -23.67 18.70
N ALA A 17 31.87 -22.82 17.71
CA ALA A 17 31.82 -23.19 16.29
C ALA A 17 33.19 -23.66 15.76
N LYS A 18 34.30 -23.06 16.23
CA LYS A 18 35.66 -23.39 15.76
C LYS A 18 36.14 -24.79 16.19
N GLY A 19 35.59 -25.34 17.28
CA GLY A 19 35.88 -26.70 17.77
C GLY A 19 34.90 -27.78 17.30
N ALA A 20 33.91 -27.42 16.48
CA ALA A 20 32.88 -28.33 16.01
C ALA A 20 33.30 -29.05 14.72
N SER A 21 32.94 -30.34 14.59
CA SER A 21 33.19 -31.10 13.36
C SER A 21 32.56 -30.42 12.14
N LYS A 22 33.14 -30.62 10.95
CA LYS A 22 32.63 -30.07 9.68
C LYS A 22 31.13 -30.35 9.47
N ALA A 23 30.67 -31.53 9.90
CA ALA A 23 29.26 -31.91 9.84
C ALA A 23 28.36 -31.07 10.78
N VAL A 24 28.84 -30.78 11.99
CA VAL A 24 28.13 -29.93 12.97
C VAL A 24 28.06 -28.48 12.49
N MET A 25 29.13 -27.99 11.87
CA MET A 25 29.16 -26.65 11.25
C MET A 25 28.21 -26.54 10.06
N ALA A 26 28.14 -27.59 9.22
CA ALA A 26 27.18 -27.65 8.13
C ALA A 26 25.74 -27.64 8.65
N LEU A 27 25.44 -28.42 9.69
CA LEU A 27 24.11 -28.48 10.32
C LEU A 27 23.71 -27.15 10.97
N LEU A 28 24.63 -26.48 11.67
CA LEU A 28 24.36 -25.18 12.28
C LEU A 28 24.08 -24.11 11.21
N LYS A 29 24.82 -24.16 10.10
CA LYS A 29 24.65 -23.24 8.97
C LYS A 29 23.32 -23.47 8.24
N THR A 30 22.92 -24.73 8.02
CA THR A 30 21.62 -25.04 7.40
C THR A 30 20.46 -24.63 8.31
N LEU A 31 20.56 -24.91 9.62
CA LEU A 31 19.55 -24.49 10.59
C LEU A 31 19.45 -22.96 10.67
N SER A 32 20.59 -22.26 10.67
CA SER A 32 20.62 -20.80 10.66
C SER A 32 20.00 -20.21 9.40
N LEU A 33 20.25 -20.79 8.22
CA LEU A 33 19.65 -20.38 6.96
C LEU A 33 18.13 -20.65 6.93
N LEU A 34 17.70 -21.80 7.46
CA LEU A 34 16.29 -22.15 7.56
C LEU A 34 15.54 -21.18 8.49
N LEU A 35 16.15 -20.85 9.62
CA LEU A 35 15.61 -19.88 10.57
C LEU A 35 15.52 -18.50 9.92
N LEU A 36 16.57 -18.03 9.24
CA LEU A 36 16.55 -16.75 8.53
C LEU A 36 15.43 -16.71 7.47
N SER A 37 15.31 -17.79 6.68
CA SER A 37 14.26 -17.93 5.67
C SER A 37 12.86 -17.84 6.30
N LEU A 38 12.62 -18.56 7.40
CA LEU A 38 11.34 -18.53 8.10
C LEU A 38 11.00 -17.13 8.63
N LEU A 39 11.97 -16.43 9.21
CA LEU A 39 11.77 -15.04 9.66
C LEU A 39 11.43 -14.10 8.50
N THR A 40 12.08 -14.24 7.34
CA THR A 40 11.74 -13.41 6.17
C THR A 40 10.33 -13.66 5.65
N LEU A 41 9.90 -14.92 5.61
CA LEU A 41 8.55 -15.30 5.16
C LEU A 41 7.47 -14.75 6.11
N LEU A 42 7.73 -14.81 7.42
CA LEU A 42 6.86 -14.23 8.44
C LEU A 42 6.79 -12.70 8.33
N GLY A 43 7.93 -12.06 8.05
CA GLY A 43 8.01 -10.61 7.83
C GLY A 43 7.19 -10.15 6.62
N LEU A 44 7.29 -10.85 5.48
CA LEU A 44 6.50 -10.53 4.29
C LEU A 44 4.99 -10.73 4.51
N GLY A 45 4.60 -11.76 5.27
CA GLY A 45 3.18 -12.04 5.56
C GLY A 45 2.52 -11.02 6.52
N LEU A 46 3.32 -10.33 7.35
CA LEU A 46 2.84 -9.32 8.29
C LEU A 46 2.79 -7.91 7.70
N VAL A 47 3.47 -7.66 6.58
CA VAL A 47 3.29 -6.42 5.83
C VAL A 47 1.97 -6.54 5.07
N GLN A 48 0.87 -6.18 5.72
CA GLN A 48 -0.32 -5.75 4.99
C GLN A 48 0.09 -4.51 4.22
N PRO A 49 0.20 -4.56 2.89
CA PRO A 49 0.39 -3.35 2.14
C PRO A 49 -0.92 -2.58 2.34
N SER A 50 -0.81 -1.35 2.87
CA SER A 50 -1.92 -0.40 2.85
C SER A 50 -2.15 0.00 1.39
N TYR A 51 -2.67 -0.91 0.58
CA TYR A 51 -3.15 -0.62 -0.76
C TYR A 51 -4.50 0.08 -0.60
N GLY A 52 -4.46 1.32 -0.10
CA GLY A 52 -5.53 2.26 -0.38
C GLY A 52 -5.76 2.28 -1.89
N GLN A 53 -7.02 2.37 -2.30
CA GLN A 53 -7.38 2.41 -3.72
C GLN A 53 -6.49 3.41 -4.48
N PRO A 54 -5.77 3.00 -5.54
CA PRO A 54 -4.99 3.87 -6.41
C PRO A 54 -5.72 5.17 -6.73
N MET A 55 -5.02 6.31 -6.72
CA MET A 55 -5.62 7.64 -6.91
C MET A 55 -6.51 7.70 -8.16
N TYR A 56 -6.09 7.04 -9.25
CA TYR A 56 -6.86 6.94 -10.48
C TYR A 56 -8.19 6.19 -10.29
N GLN A 57 -8.18 5.03 -9.64
CA GLN A 57 -9.39 4.26 -9.35
C GLN A 57 -10.32 5.02 -8.39
N ARG A 58 -9.75 5.73 -7.41
CA ARG A 58 -10.52 6.62 -6.53
C ARG A 58 -11.17 7.76 -7.30
N PHE A 59 -10.44 8.38 -8.24
CA PHE A 59 -10.99 9.44 -9.10
C PHE A 59 -12.15 8.91 -9.93
N GLN A 60 -11.97 7.80 -10.64
CA GLN A 60 -13.03 7.19 -11.44
C GLN A 60 -14.29 6.91 -10.61
N ARG A 61 -14.12 6.20 -9.49
CA ARG A 61 -15.23 5.85 -8.58
C ARG A 61 -15.99 7.07 -8.06
N GLN A 62 -15.27 8.15 -7.72
CA GLN A 62 -15.91 9.32 -7.13
C GLN A 62 -16.46 10.31 -8.17
N HIS A 63 -15.90 10.37 -9.37
CA HIS A 63 -16.11 11.49 -10.27
C HIS A 63 -16.53 11.13 -11.69
N VAL A 64 -16.60 9.86 -12.07
CA VAL A 64 -16.88 9.47 -13.47
C VAL A 64 -18.09 8.57 -13.54
N ASP A 65 -19.09 8.98 -14.32
CA ASP A 65 -20.25 8.16 -14.67
C ASP A 65 -20.65 8.43 -16.13
N PRO A 66 -20.14 7.64 -17.09
CA PRO A 66 -20.38 7.86 -18.51
C PRO A 66 -21.76 7.39 -18.98
N THR A 67 -22.56 6.77 -18.10
CA THR A 67 -23.80 6.07 -18.49
C THR A 67 -25.01 6.97 -18.61
N VAL A 68 -24.91 8.19 -18.08
CA VAL A 68 -25.98 9.17 -18.05
C VAL A 68 -25.46 10.51 -18.58
N THR A 69 -26.34 11.36 -19.08
CA THR A 69 -26.00 12.70 -19.61
C THR A 69 -26.40 13.83 -18.67
N GLY A 70 -26.94 13.51 -17.49
CA GLY A 70 -27.35 14.46 -16.47
C GLY A 70 -27.77 13.77 -15.18
N GLY A 71 -28.18 14.57 -14.18
CA GLY A 71 -28.55 14.05 -12.87
C GLY A 71 -29.67 14.86 -12.22
N ASN A 72 -30.62 14.15 -11.59
CA ASN A 72 -31.59 14.72 -10.66
C ASN A 72 -31.19 14.37 -9.22
N ASN A 73 -31.94 14.84 -8.22
CA ASN A 73 -31.64 14.57 -6.81
C ASN A 73 -31.62 13.07 -6.49
N SER A 74 -32.49 12.28 -7.12
CA SER A 74 -32.54 10.82 -6.94
C SER A 74 -31.27 10.15 -7.46
N TYR A 75 -30.79 10.57 -8.63
CA TYR A 75 -29.52 10.15 -9.20
C TYR A 75 -28.36 10.47 -8.24
N CYS A 76 -28.26 11.70 -7.75
CA CYS A 76 -27.20 12.09 -6.83
C CYS A 76 -27.23 11.24 -5.56
N ASN A 77 -28.39 11.09 -4.92
CA ASN A 77 -28.53 10.31 -3.69
C ASN A 77 -28.11 8.85 -3.89
N LYS A 78 -28.60 8.22 -4.97
CA LYS A 78 -28.27 6.84 -5.32
C LYS A 78 -26.78 6.69 -5.62
N THR A 79 -26.23 7.49 -6.52
CA THR A 79 -24.84 7.36 -6.98
C THR A 79 -23.84 7.67 -5.87
N MET A 80 -24.11 8.67 -5.02
CA MET A 80 -23.27 8.95 -3.85
C MET A 80 -23.22 7.77 -2.87
N GLN A 81 -24.36 7.09 -2.66
CA GLN A 81 -24.46 5.93 -1.79
C GLN A 81 -23.78 4.69 -2.39
N THR A 82 -24.06 4.37 -3.65
CA THR A 82 -23.48 3.20 -4.33
C THR A 82 -21.96 3.32 -4.47
N GLN A 83 -21.47 4.54 -4.71
CA GLN A 83 -20.05 4.84 -4.73
C GLN A 83 -19.47 5.01 -3.33
N GLY A 84 -20.19 4.73 -2.24
CA GLY A 84 -19.67 4.68 -0.88
C GLY A 84 -19.17 6.03 -0.33
N MET A 85 -19.66 7.15 -0.86
CA MET A 85 -19.33 8.50 -0.40
C MET A 85 -20.19 8.99 0.77
N THR A 86 -21.05 8.11 1.30
CA THR A 86 -21.95 8.37 2.43
C THR A 86 -21.79 7.39 3.60
N ARG A 87 -20.81 6.46 3.56
CA ARG A 87 -20.71 5.34 4.52
C ARG A 87 -20.44 5.76 5.97
N HIS A 88 -19.50 6.68 6.19
CA HIS A 88 -19.14 7.16 7.54
C HIS A 88 -19.56 8.62 7.74
N THR A 89 -19.34 9.43 6.72
CA THR A 89 -19.71 10.84 6.66
C THR A 89 -20.26 11.12 5.28
N CYS A 90 -21.31 11.94 5.20
CA CYS A 90 -21.83 12.42 3.93
C CYS A 90 -20.86 13.44 3.31
N LYS A 91 -20.26 13.09 2.18
CA LYS A 91 -19.46 14.05 1.39
C LYS A 91 -20.39 15.18 0.92
N GLN A 92 -20.09 16.40 1.40
CA GLN A 92 -20.95 17.58 1.21
C GLN A 92 -21.13 17.98 -0.25
N PHE A 93 -20.07 17.82 -1.05
CA PHE A 93 -20.09 18.20 -2.46
C PHE A 93 -19.30 17.20 -3.29
N ASN A 94 -19.85 16.84 -4.44
CA ASN A 94 -19.20 15.98 -5.42
C ASN A 94 -19.70 16.32 -6.82
N THR A 95 -18.82 16.19 -7.81
CA THR A 95 -19.17 16.34 -9.23
C THR A 95 -18.97 15.00 -9.93
N PHE A 96 -19.98 14.58 -10.69
CA PHE A 96 -19.89 13.46 -11.62
C PHE A 96 -19.71 13.99 -13.03
N ILE A 97 -18.74 13.43 -13.74
CA ILE A 97 -18.39 13.76 -15.11
C ILE A 97 -19.03 12.71 -16.01
N HIS A 98 -19.87 13.17 -16.92
CA HIS A 98 -20.64 12.36 -17.85
C HIS A 98 -19.92 12.21 -19.19
N GLU A 99 -18.66 11.79 -19.13
CA GLU A 99 -17.81 11.60 -20.30
C GLU A 99 -17.08 10.26 -20.24
N ASN A 100 -16.70 9.76 -21.41
CA ASN A 100 -15.89 8.55 -21.47
C ASN A 100 -14.48 8.80 -20.91
N ILE A 101 -13.88 7.77 -20.33
CA ILE A 101 -12.58 7.89 -19.65
C ILE A 101 -11.44 8.30 -20.61
N GLY A 102 -11.55 7.96 -21.90
CA GLY A 102 -10.58 8.35 -22.92
C GLY A 102 -10.58 9.87 -23.12
N THR A 103 -11.76 10.48 -23.26
CA THR A 103 -11.94 11.93 -23.35
C THR A 103 -11.40 12.62 -22.10
N ILE A 104 -11.71 12.09 -20.91
CA ILE A 104 -11.20 12.65 -19.64
C ILE A 104 -9.67 12.58 -19.61
N ASN A 105 -9.07 11.46 -20.01
CA ASN A 105 -7.61 11.30 -20.04
C ASN A 105 -6.93 12.26 -21.05
N ASN A 106 -7.62 12.67 -22.12
CA ASN A 106 -7.11 13.65 -23.06
C ASN A 106 -6.93 15.04 -22.42
N ILE A 107 -7.71 15.38 -21.38
CA ILE A 107 -7.56 16.64 -20.63
C ILE A 107 -6.18 16.74 -20.00
N CYS A 108 -5.60 15.61 -19.55
CA CYS A 108 -4.26 15.58 -18.97
C CYS A 108 -3.15 15.98 -19.97
N ARG A 109 -3.44 15.98 -21.27
CA ARG A 109 -2.52 16.38 -22.35
C ARG A 109 -2.72 17.83 -22.79
N ALA A 110 -3.76 18.50 -22.30
CA ALA A 110 -4.01 19.91 -22.57
C ALA A 110 -2.97 20.82 -21.88
N ARG A 111 -3.00 22.11 -22.22
CA ARG A 111 -2.11 23.11 -21.60
C ARG A 111 -2.25 23.07 -20.08
N THR A 112 -1.12 22.90 -19.39
CA THR A 112 -1.07 22.90 -17.93
C THR A 112 -1.45 24.27 -17.37
N ILE A 113 -2.37 24.26 -16.40
CA ILE A 113 -2.77 25.45 -15.64
C ILE A 113 -2.47 25.24 -14.15
N PRO A 114 -2.21 26.31 -13.37
CA PRO A 114 -1.97 26.19 -11.93
C PRO A 114 -3.17 25.60 -11.19
N CYS A 115 -2.93 24.60 -10.33
CA CYS A 115 -3.96 24.06 -9.43
C CYS A 115 -4.18 24.99 -8.23
N LYS A 116 -5.39 24.97 -7.65
CA LYS A 116 -5.75 25.76 -6.45
C LYS A 116 -4.75 25.60 -5.29
N ASN A 117 -4.17 24.42 -5.11
CA ASN A 117 -3.22 24.14 -4.03
C ASN A 117 -1.85 24.84 -4.20
N ARG A 118 -1.60 25.51 -5.34
CA ARG A 118 -0.38 26.30 -5.60
C ARG A 118 -0.58 27.81 -5.43
N GLN A 119 -1.77 28.24 -4.99
CA GLN A 119 -2.07 29.63 -4.62
C GLN A 119 -2.13 29.78 -3.09
N ARG A 120 -1.04 29.41 -2.41
CA ARG A 120 -0.84 29.70 -1.00
C ARG A 120 0.28 30.72 -0.87
#